data_AF-A0A935F7A2-F1
#
_entry.id   AF-A0A935F7A2-F1
#
_cell.length_a   1.000
_cell.length_b   1.000
_cell.length_c   1.000
_cell.angle_alpha   90.00
_cell.angle_beta   90.00
_cell.angle_gamma   90.00
#
_symmetry.space_group_name_H-M   'P 1'
#
loop_
_entity.id
_entity.type
_entity.pdbx_description
1 polymer ?
#
loop_
_entity_poly.entity_id
_entity_poly.type
_entity_poly.pdbx_seq_one_letter_code
_entity_poly.pdbx_strand_id
1 'polypeptide(L)' 'MNPYLLAFGTNEMIIIVIVVLLLFGGRKIPELMRGLGKGVREFNDAKSNVKREIEESANDVKNAPNNN' A
#
# COMPACT_ATOMS: atom_id res chain seq x y z
N MET A 1 6.71 -16.39 -34.52
CA MET A 1 6.85 -16.07 -33.08
C MET A 1 6.37 -17.28 -32.30
N ASN A 2 7.24 -17.99 -31.58
CA ASN A 2 6.90 -19.27 -30.97
C ASN A 2 6.04 -19.07 -29.71
N PRO A 3 4.80 -19.61 -29.67
CA PRO A 3 3.90 -19.45 -28.52
C PRO A 3 4.46 -20.05 -27.22
N TYR A 4 5.43 -20.96 -27.34
CA TYR A 4 6.10 -21.59 -26.21
C TYR A 4 6.86 -20.60 -25.31
N LEU A 5 7.43 -19.52 -25.84
CA LEU A 5 8.21 -18.56 -25.04
C LEU A 5 7.33 -17.79 -24.04
N LEU A 6 6.08 -17.50 -24.42
CA LEU A 6 5.07 -16.91 -23.52
C LEU A 6 4.48 -17.94 -22.56
N ALA A 7 4.40 -19.21 -22.98
CA ALA A 7 3.86 -20.29 -22.17
C ALA A 7 4.78 -20.69 -21.00
N PHE A 8 6.11 -20.62 -21.16
CA PHE A 8 7.05 -20.97 -20.08
C PHE A 8 6.89 -20.05 -18.85
N GLY A 9 6.82 -18.74 -19.03
CA GLY A 9 6.66 -17.81 -17.89
C GLY A 9 5.29 -17.87 -17.23
N THR A 10 4.22 -18.11 -18.00
CA THR A 10 2.85 -18.13 -17.45
C THR A 10 2.55 -19.42 -16.69
N ASN A 11 3.00 -20.57 -17.20
CA ASN A 11 2.74 -21.87 -16.57
C ASN A 11 3.47 -22.03 -15.24
N GLU A 12 4.73 -21.60 -15.14
CA GLU A 12 5.49 -21.63 -13.88
C GLU A 12 4.82 -20.75 -12.81
N MET A 13 4.37 -19.56 -13.18
CA MET A 13 3.65 -18.67 -12.26
C MET A 13 2.35 -19.27 -11.75
N ILE A 14 1.58 -19.96 -12.61
CA ILE A 14 0.35 -20.65 -12.21
C ILE A 14 0.67 -21.76 -11.18
N ILE A 15 1.70 -22.56 -11.41
CA ILE A 15 2.10 -23.62 -10.48
C ILE A 15 2.49 -23.04 -9.12
N ILE A 16 3.29 -21.96 -9.10
CA ILE A 16 3.67 -21.28 -7.85
C ILE A 16 2.43 -20.79 -7.10
N VAL A 17 1.50 -20.13 -7.81
CA VAL A 17 0.25 -19.64 -7.22
C VAL A 17 -0.56 -20.80 -6.64
N ILE A 18 -0.67 -21.93 -7.33
CA ILE A 18 -1.36 -23.13 -6.82
C ILE A 18 -0.69 -23.64 -5.54
N VAL A 19 0.64 -23.78 -5.52
CA VAL A 19 1.37 -24.24 -4.32
C VAL A 19 1.13 -23.29 -3.15
N VAL A 20 1.24 -21.98 -3.37
CA VAL A 20 0.96 -20.97 -2.34
C VAL A 20 -0.50 -21.05 -1.87
N LEU A 21 -1.46 -21.24 -2.77
CA LEU A 21 -2.87 -21.41 -2.42
C LEU A 21 -3.14 -22.70 -1.63
N LEU A 22 -2.41 -23.78 -1.88
CA LEU A 22 -2.50 -25.02 -1.10
C LEU A 22 -1.90 -24.86 0.30
N LEU A 23 -0.76 -24.16 0.42
CA LEU A 23 -0.08 -23.94 1.69
C LEU A 23 -0.82 -22.94 2.59
N PHE A 24 -1.28 -21.83 2.02
CA PHE A 24 -1.89 -20.73 2.78
C PHE A 24 -3.42 -20.75 2.74
N GLY A 25 -4.03 -21.43 1.76
CA GLY A 25 -5.48 -21.42 1.52
C GLY A 25 -5.94 -20.20 0.72
N GLY A 26 -6.93 -20.39 -0.17
CA GLY A 26 -7.44 -19.31 -1.03
C GLY A 26 -8.10 -18.13 -0.31
N ARG A 27 -8.44 -18.28 0.98
CA ARG A 27 -9.04 -17.19 1.78
C ARG A 27 -8.00 -16.31 2.47
N LYS A 28 -6.79 -16.83 2.72
CA LYS A 28 -5.78 -16.14 3.53
C LYS A 28 -5.12 -14.99 2.78
N ILE A 29 -4.90 -15.14 1.47
CA ILE A 29 -4.35 -14.06 0.64
C ILE A 29 -5.28 -12.85 0.58
N PRO A 30 -6.59 -12.98 0.25
CA PRO A 30 -7.53 -11.86 0.29
C PRO A 30 -7.65 -11.22 1.68
N GLU A 31 -7.64 -12.03 2.73
CA GLU A 31 -7.72 -11.54 4.12
C GLU A 31 -6.49 -10.71 4.50
N LEU A 32 -5.29 -11.18 4.17
CA LEU A 32 -4.04 -10.45 4.36
C LEU A 32 -3.98 -9.16 3.53
N MET A 33 -4.41 -9.20 2.26
CA MET A 33 -4.49 -8.01 1.41
C MET A 33 -5.44 -6.95 1.97
N ARG A 34 -6.60 -7.37 2.50
CA ARG A 34 -7.56 -6.46 3.14
C ARG A 34 -6.99 -5.87 4.44
N GLY A 35 -6.27 -6.65 5.24
CA GLY A 35 -5.59 -6.17 6.44
C GLY A 35 -4.48 -5.17 6.13
N LEU A 36 -3.58 -5.51 5.22
CA LEU A 36 -2.51 -4.63 4.73
C LEU A 36 -3.08 -3.35 4.11
N GLY A 37 -4.10 -3.45 3.26
CA GLY A 37 -4.71 -2.29 2.61
C GLY A 37 -5.34 -1.32 3.61
N LYS A 38 -5.99 -1.83 4.66
CA LYS A 38 -6.51 -1.01 5.76
C LYS A 38 -5.38 -0.34 6.55
N GLY A 39 -4.35 -1.10 6.93
CA GLY A 39 -3.21 -0.56 7.68
C GLY A 39 -2.44 0.52 6.91
N VAL A 40 -2.22 0.32 5.60
CA VAL A 40 -1.58 1.33 4.73
C VAL A 40 -2.44 2.59 4.63
N ARG A 41 -3.77 2.44 4.54
CA ARG A 41 -4.69 3.59 4.49
C ARG A 41 -4.65 4.39 5.79
N GLU A 42 -4.82 3.74 6.94
CA GLU A 42 -4.74 4.39 8.26
C GLU A 42 -3.39 5.07 8.49
N PHE A 43 -2.29 4.43 8.06
CA PHE A 43 -0.95 5.02 8.14
C PHE A 43 -0.83 6.30 7.30
N ASN A 44 -1.34 6.28 6.07
CA ASN A 44 -1.34 7.46 5.20
C ASN A 44 -2.22 8.59 5.74
N ASP A 45 -3.41 8.26 6.26
CA ASP A 45 -4.33 9.23 6.84
C ASP A 45 -3.69 9.91 8.07
N ALA A 46 -3.08 9.12 8.97
CA ALA A 46 -2.36 9.64 10.12
C ALA A 46 -1.19 10.55 9.72
N LYS A 47 -0.37 10.13 8.74
CA LYS A 47 0.73 10.94 8.20
C LYS A 47 0.23 12.27 7.62
N SER A 48 -0.91 12.27 6.93
CA SER A 48 -1.49 13.48 6.34
C SER A 48 -2.00 14.45 7.41
N ASN A 49 -2.61 13.95 8.48
CA ASN A 49 -3.07 14.74 9.61
C ASN A 49 -1.89 15.43 10.31
N VAL A 50 -0.85 14.66 10.65
CA VAL A 50 0.34 15.20 11.31
C VAL A 50 1.02 16.25 10.44
N LYS A 51 1.15 16.02 9.13
CA LYS A 51 1.73 17.00 8.20
C LYS A 51 0.96 18.32 8.22
N ARG A 52 -0.37 18.27 8.18
CA ARG A 52 -1.22 19.45 8.19
C ARG A 52 -1.10 20.22 9.50
N GLU A 53 -1.11 19.51 10.62
CA GLU A 53 -1.01 20.11 11.97
C GLU A 53 0.34 20.82 12.16
N ILE A 54 1.42 20.24 11.63
CA ILE A 54 2.75 20.87 11.60
C ILE A 54 2.76 22.11 10.70
N GLU A 55 2.16 22.03 9.51
CA GLU A 55 2.08 23.16 8.57
C GLU A 55 1.21 24.31 9.11
N GLU A 56 0.10 24.01 9.78
CA GLU A 56 -0.78 24.98 10.40
C GLU A 56 -0.09 25.67 11.58
N SER A 57 0.57 24.89 12.46
CA SER A 57 1.39 25.43 13.55
C SER A 57 2.55 26.30 13.07
N ALA A 58 3.19 25.92 11.96
CA ALA A 58 4.28 26.70 11.37
C ALA A 58 3.79 28.00 10.70
N ASN A 59 2.58 28.01 10.13
CA ASN A 59 1.98 29.20 9.53
C ASN A 59 1.46 30.18 10.59
N ASP A 60 0.93 29.72 11.72
CA ASP A 60 0.53 30.58 12.83
C ASP A 60 1.72 31.31 13.47
N VAL A 61 2.86 30.63 13.61
CA VAL A 61 4.11 31.25 14.08
C VAL A 61 4.64 32.30 13.08
N LYS A 62 4.40 32.11 11.78
CA LYS A 62 4.90 33.00 10.72
C LYS A 62 4.00 34.22 10.47
N ASN A 63 2.72 34.16 10.85
CA ASN A 63 1.75 35.25 10.69
C ASN A 63 1.56 36.10 11.96
N ALA A 64 2.42 35.97 12.97
CA ALA A 64 2.47 36.91 14.09
C ALA A 64 2.58 38.35 13.53
N PRO A 65 1.71 39.29 13.95
CA PRO A 65 1.55 40.57 13.29
C PRO A 65 2.83 41.40 13.45
N ASN A 66 3.56 41.57 12.35
CA ASN A 66 4.57 42.61 12.23
C ASN A 66 3.85 43.97 12.21
N ASN A 67 3.66 44.58 13.38
CA ASN A 67 3.27 45.99 13.47
C ASN A 67 4.53 46.84 13.70
N ASN A 68 4.71 47.83 12.83
CA ASN A 68 5.74 48.88 12.91
C ASN A 68 5.02 50.20 13.17
#